data_AF-A0A945VTB6-F1
#
_entry.id   AF-A0A945VTB6-F1
#
_cell.length_a   1.000
_cell.length_b   1.000
_cell.length_c   1.000
_cell.angle_alpha   90.00
_cell.angle_beta   90.00
_cell.angle_gamma   90.00
#
_symmetry.space_group_name_H-M   'P 1'
#
loop_
_entity.id
_entity.type
_entity.pdbx_description
1 polymer ?
#
loop_
_entity_poly.entity_id
_entity_poly.type
_entity_poly.pdbx_seq_one_letter_code
_entity_poly.pdbx_strand_id
1 'polypeptide(L)'
;MTTSIILSIAFIIIIMLAMAGLSELTYQFFGKGKKLKLGIHSDDDFEKMLTIEGGDKLLNTLQNKGYHVPSGCGGNATCGQCKIKLYTNMGPYSPTETPLFDRKSREETRKFLEKGIGDGYTRLSCQVRVDKDMDIFLPKSTLQVKKYSARVIRKSQLTSDKCEISLRPLQKFNFKPGQYIQIGLPEDYVEQHYKKHGEQINCFCKETGKDYIPFTPGIDLYRAYSIATIRNDIIKLITRTAPINPRVPV
;
A
#
# COMPACT_ATOMS: atom_id res chain seq x y z
N MET A 1 35.50 26.17 -39.25
CA MET A 1 35.23 26.07 -37.79
C MET A 1 33.74 25.91 -37.49
N THR A 2 32.86 26.79 -37.99
CA THR A 2 31.41 26.70 -37.74
C THR A 2 30.76 25.41 -38.25
N THR A 3 31.15 24.92 -39.44
CA THR A 3 30.66 23.65 -40.00
C THR A 3 31.01 22.44 -39.15
N SER A 4 32.24 22.37 -38.62
CA SER A 4 32.69 21.29 -37.74
C SER A 4 31.95 21.27 -36.40
N ILE A 5 31.60 22.44 -35.86
CA ILE A 5 30.82 22.58 -34.62
C ILE A 5 29.36 22.15 -34.85
N ILE A 6 28.76 22.52 -35.98
CA ILE A 6 27.39 22.10 -36.32
C ILE A 6 27.32 20.59 -36.51
N LEU A 7 28.32 19.99 -37.15
CA LEU A 7 28.36 18.54 -37.40
C LEU A 7 28.48 17.74 -36.09
N SER A 8 29.30 18.21 -35.14
CA SER A 8 29.46 17.54 -33.84
C SER A 8 28.21 17.64 -32.97
N ILE A 9 27.54 18.80 -32.97
CA ILE A 9 26.26 18.98 -32.27
C ILE A 9 25.18 18.07 -32.87
N ALA A 10 25.08 18.00 -34.21
CA ALA A 10 24.12 17.12 -34.87
C ALA A 10 24.34 15.64 -34.52
N PHE A 11 25.61 15.20 -34.47
CA PHE A 11 25.95 13.82 -34.13
C PHE A 11 25.57 13.46 -32.69
N ILE A 12 25.81 14.35 -31.73
CA ILE A 12 25.42 14.15 -30.32
C ILE A 12 23.90 14.07 -30.17
N ILE A 13 23.15 14.92 -30.87
CA ILE A 13 21.68 14.90 -30.85
C ILE A 13 21.15 13.57 -31.41
N ILE A 14 21.71 13.08 -32.51
CA ILE A 14 21.32 11.80 -33.12
C ILE A 14 21.56 10.65 -32.14
N ILE A 15 22.71 10.62 -31.46
CA ILE A 15 23.01 9.57 -30.48
C ILE A 15 22.05 9.63 -29.29
N MET A 16 21.77 10.82 -28.75
CA MET A 16 20.81 10.97 -27.65
C MET A 16 19.41 10.50 -28.03
N LEU A 17 18.94 10.87 -29.24
CA LEU A 17 17.64 10.41 -29.74
C LEU A 17 17.60 8.91 -29.98
N ALA A 18 18.69 8.32 -30.48
CA ALA A 18 18.79 6.88 -30.67
C ALA A 18 18.75 6.12 -29.34
N MET A 19 19.46 6.59 -28.31
CA MET A 19 19.42 6.00 -26.96
C MET A 19 18.04 6.15 -26.32
N ALA A 20 17.41 7.32 -26.43
CA ALA A 20 16.06 7.54 -25.92
C ALA A 20 15.04 6.64 -26.64
N GLY A 21 15.13 6.50 -27.96
CA GLY A 21 14.28 5.62 -28.75
C GLY A 21 14.46 4.14 -28.40
N LEU A 22 15.70 3.69 -28.19
CA LEU A 22 15.99 2.32 -27.76
C LEU A 22 15.48 2.04 -26.34
N SER A 23 15.58 3.02 -25.43
CA SER A 23 15.02 2.93 -24.08
C SER A 23 13.49 2.80 -24.12
N GLU A 24 12.82 3.58 -24.96
CA GLU A 24 11.36 3.51 -25.09
C GLU A 24 10.91 2.19 -25.72
N LEU A 25 11.64 1.71 -26.75
CA LEU A 25 11.38 0.42 -27.38
C LEU A 25 11.52 -0.74 -26.39
N THR A 26 12.62 -0.76 -25.62
CA THR A 26 12.83 -1.80 -24.59
C THR A 26 11.81 -1.69 -23.47
N TYR A 27 11.40 -0.49 -23.07
CA TYR A 27 10.34 -0.28 -22.08
C TYR A 27 8.98 -0.79 -22.57
N GLN A 28 8.63 -0.58 -23.84
CA GLN A 28 7.38 -1.08 -24.42
C GLN A 28 7.38 -2.59 -24.64
N PHE A 29 8.50 -3.16 -25.11
CA PHE A 29 8.59 -4.61 -25.37
C PHE A 29 8.76 -5.45 -24.10
N PHE A 30 9.49 -4.95 -23.10
CA PHE A 30 9.82 -5.71 -21.89
C PHE A 30 9.19 -5.16 -20.61
N GLY A 31 8.84 -3.88 -20.56
CA GLY A 31 8.44 -3.19 -19.32
C GLY A 31 6.94 -3.15 -19.05
N LYS A 32 6.08 -3.23 -20.09
CA LYS A 32 4.62 -3.19 -19.94
C LYS A 32 3.94 -4.20 -20.86
N GLY A 33 3.27 -5.20 -20.28
CA GLY A 33 2.27 -5.98 -21.01
C GLY A 33 2.57 -7.46 -21.22
N LYS A 34 3.66 -8.01 -20.68
CA LYS A 34 3.75 -9.47 -20.57
C LYS A 34 2.66 -9.94 -19.61
N LYS A 35 1.68 -10.67 -20.14
CA LYS A 35 0.64 -11.33 -19.35
C LYS A 35 1.28 -12.47 -18.57
N LEU A 36 1.32 -12.31 -17.26
CA LEU A 36 1.85 -13.29 -16.31
C LEU A 36 0.69 -13.99 -15.60
N LYS A 37 0.95 -15.22 -15.17
CA LYS A 37 0.03 -16.01 -14.35
C LYS A 37 0.36 -15.81 -12.88
N LEU A 38 -0.66 -15.46 -12.09
CA LEU A 38 -0.58 -15.37 -10.64
C LEU A 38 -1.53 -16.40 -10.03
N GLY A 39 -0.99 -17.46 -9.43
CA GLY A 39 -1.76 -18.41 -8.62
C GLY A 39 -1.92 -17.90 -7.20
N ILE A 40 -3.16 -17.85 -6.70
CA ILE A 40 -3.46 -17.51 -5.31
C ILE A 40 -4.01 -18.75 -4.62
N HIS A 41 -3.31 -19.21 -3.59
CA HIS A 41 -3.69 -20.31 -2.70
C HIS A 41 -4.18 -19.78 -1.34
N SER A 42 -5.08 -20.50 -0.68
CA SER A 42 -5.60 -20.18 0.66
C SER A 42 -5.82 -21.44 1.53
N ASP A 43 -6.20 -21.26 2.79
CA ASP A 43 -6.30 -22.32 3.82
C ASP A 43 -7.28 -23.48 3.49
N ASP A 44 -8.25 -23.27 2.58
CA ASP A 44 -9.32 -24.24 2.27
C ASP A 44 -9.16 -24.89 0.87
N ASP A 45 -7.93 -25.16 0.42
CA ASP A 45 -7.60 -25.62 -0.95
C ASP A 45 -8.14 -24.70 -2.06
N PHE A 46 -8.44 -23.45 -1.71
CA PHE A 46 -8.88 -22.45 -2.67
C PHE A 46 -7.70 -22.07 -3.55
N GLU A 47 -7.79 -22.40 -4.83
CA GLU A 47 -6.84 -22.00 -5.85
C GLU A 47 -7.54 -21.10 -6.88
N LYS A 48 -6.95 -19.93 -7.14
CA LYS A 48 -7.43 -19.03 -8.20
C LYS A 48 -6.27 -18.51 -9.02
N MET A 49 -6.31 -18.81 -10.31
CA MET A 49 -5.37 -18.26 -11.28
C MET A 49 -5.87 -16.94 -11.83
N LEU A 50 -5.01 -15.94 -11.85
CA LEU A 50 -5.26 -14.62 -12.40
C LEU A 50 -4.26 -14.31 -13.50
N THR A 51 -4.75 -13.69 -14.57
CA THR A 51 -3.87 -13.06 -15.56
C THR A 51 -3.63 -11.61 -15.16
N ILE A 52 -2.36 -11.28 -14.93
CA ILE A 52 -1.89 -9.96 -14.49
C ILE A 52 -0.86 -9.43 -15.47
N GLU A 53 -0.72 -8.12 -15.52
CA GLU A 53 0.36 -7.47 -16.27
C GLU A 53 1.60 -7.40 -15.37
N GLY A 54 2.75 -7.82 -15.92
CA GLY A 54 4.03 -7.68 -15.24
C GLY A 54 4.54 -6.24 -15.21
N GLY A 55 5.52 -5.99 -14.35
CA GLY A 55 6.22 -4.71 -14.20
C GLY A 55 5.87 -3.94 -12.92
N ASP A 56 4.69 -4.17 -12.36
CA ASP A 56 4.22 -3.51 -11.14
C ASP A 56 4.60 -4.23 -9.84
N LYS A 57 4.47 -3.51 -8.72
CA LYS A 57 4.57 -4.08 -7.37
C LYS A 57 3.39 -5.00 -7.12
N LEU A 58 3.65 -6.18 -6.55
CA LEU A 58 2.63 -7.19 -6.27
C LEU A 58 1.50 -6.66 -5.38
N LEU A 59 1.79 -5.78 -4.41
CA LEU A 59 0.77 -5.10 -3.61
C LEU A 59 -0.27 -4.37 -4.49
N ASN A 60 0.19 -3.58 -5.46
CA ASN A 60 -0.69 -2.80 -6.33
C ASN A 60 -1.46 -3.73 -7.26
N THR A 61 -0.80 -4.74 -7.83
CA THR A 61 -1.44 -5.75 -8.67
C THR A 61 -2.57 -6.48 -7.95
N LEU A 62 -2.34 -6.89 -6.70
CA LEU A 62 -3.35 -7.55 -5.86
C LEU A 62 -4.52 -6.62 -5.56
N GLN A 63 -4.24 -5.37 -5.15
CA GLN A 63 -5.28 -4.38 -4.87
C GLN A 63 -6.14 -4.07 -6.11
N ASN A 64 -5.53 -3.94 -7.29
CA ASN A 64 -6.23 -3.72 -8.56
C ASN A 64 -7.13 -4.90 -8.95
N LYS A 65 -6.77 -6.13 -8.55
CA LYS A 65 -7.60 -7.33 -8.75
C LYS A 65 -8.60 -7.57 -7.61
N GLY A 66 -8.71 -6.66 -6.64
CA GLY A 66 -9.66 -6.73 -5.52
C GLY A 66 -9.16 -7.51 -4.30
N TYR A 67 -7.88 -7.87 -4.24
CA TYR A 67 -7.26 -8.51 -3.08
C TYR A 67 -6.53 -7.47 -2.24
N HIS A 68 -7.11 -7.12 -1.10
CA HIS A 68 -6.61 -6.04 -0.27
C HIS A 68 -5.69 -6.55 0.84
N VAL A 69 -4.40 -6.67 0.52
CA VAL A 69 -3.35 -6.96 1.52
C VAL A 69 -3.19 -5.77 2.46
N PRO A 70 -3.08 -5.99 3.79
CA PRO A 70 -2.89 -4.92 4.75
C PRO A 70 -1.61 -4.11 4.46
N SER A 71 -1.77 -2.81 4.22
CA SER A 71 -0.66 -1.89 3.99
C SER A 71 -0.96 -0.55 4.64
N GLY A 72 -0.23 -0.22 5.70
CA GLY A 72 -0.32 1.08 6.39
C GLY A 72 0.60 2.17 5.83
N CYS A 73 1.63 1.80 5.05
CA CYS A 73 2.71 2.70 4.62
C CYS A 73 2.69 3.06 3.12
N GLY A 74 1.66 2.67 2.36
CA GLY A 74 1.60 2.95 0.92
C GLY A 74 2.68 2.26 0.07
N GLY A 75 3.36 1.25 0.62
CA GLY A 75 4.36 0.46 -0.11
C GLY A 75 5.81 0.92 0.01
N ASN A 76 6.12 1.68 1.06
CA ASN A 76 7.47 2.12 1.44
C ASN A 76 8.23 1.13 2.33
N ALA A 77 7.68 -0.05 2.60
CA ALA A 77 8.28 -1.07 3.47
C ALA A 77 8.72 -0.55 4.85
N THR A 78 7.95 0.36 5.46
CA THR A 78 8.19 0.83 6.84
C THR A 78 7.27 0.17 7.86
N CYS A 79 6.07 -0.27 7.46
CA CYS A 79 5.11 -0.85 8.39
C CYS A 79 5.24 -2.37 8.60
N GLY A 80 5.87 -3.10 7.68
CA GLY A 80 5.99 -4.57 7.75
C GLY A 80 4.67 -5.36 7.76
N GLN A 81 3.52 -4.73 7.47
CA GLN A 81 2.20 -5.39 7.55
C GLN A 81 1.87 -6.22 6.31
N CYS A 82 2.40 -5.85 5.15
CA CYS A 82 2.05 -6.45 3.87
C CYS A 82 2.76 -7.79 3.58
N LYS A 83 2.93 -8.61 4.63
CA LYS A 83 3.56 -9.93 4.58
C LYS A 83 2.68 -10.91 3.82
N ILE A 84 3.28 -11.58 2.86
CA ILE A 84 2.67 -12.64 2.05
C ILE A 84 3.63 -13.82 1.99
N LYS A 85 3.11 -15.03 1.77
CA LYS A 85 3.96 -16.21 1.58
C LYS A 85 4.03 -16.51 0.07
N LEU A 86 5.24 -16.69 -0.44
CA LEU A 86 5.57 -16.93 -1.84
C LEU A 86 6.02 -18.38 -2.01
N TYR A 87 5.43 -19.09 -2.96
CA TYR A 87 5.87 -20.42 -3.40
C TYR A 87 6.83 -20.34 -4.58
N THR A 88 6.99 -19.17 -5.18
CA THR A 88 7.92 -18.94 -6.28
C THR A 88 9.16 -18.23 -5.78
N ASN A 89 10.32 -18.68 -6.24
CA ASN A 89 11.60 -18.02 -5.95
C ASN A 89 11.65 -16.64 -6.61
N MET A 90 11.52 -15.57 -5.82
CA MET A 90 11.65 -14.16 -6.23
C MET A 90 12.98 -13.55 -5.75
N GLY A 91 13.98 -14.37 -5.43
CA GLY A 91 15.28 -13.94 -4.93
C GLY A 91 15.29 -13.57 -3.43
N PRO A 92 16.42 -13.04 -2.93
CA PRO A 92 16.63 -12.70 -1.52
C PRO A 92 15.89 -11.41 -1.13
N TYR A 93 15.77 -11.17 0.17
CA TYR A 93 15.20 -9.93 0.70
C TYR A 93 15.96 -8.69 0.24
N SER A 94 15.22 -7.62 -0.04
CA SER A 94 15.81 -6.31 -0.23
C SER A 94 16.41 -5.79 1.10
N PRO A 95 17.45 -4.94 1.07
CA PRO A 95 17.99 -4.31 2.28
C PRO A 95 16.92 -3.60 3.11
N THR A 96 15.89 -3.04 2.47
CA THR A 96 14.76 -2.36 3.12
C THR A 96 13.82 -3.33 3.84
N GLU A 97 13.66 -4.56 3.34
CA GLU A 97 12.78 -5.57 3.94
C GLU A 97 13.46 -6.31 5.09
N THR A 98 14.77 -6.50 4.98
CA THR A 98 15.61 -7.28 5.91
C THR A 98 15.38 -6.97 7.40
N PRO A 99 15.26 -5.70 7.85
CA PRO A 99 15.02 -5.41 9.27
C PRO A 99 13.61 -5.76 9.77
N LEU A 100 12.64 -6.02 8.88
CA LEU A 100 11.25 -6.34 9.23
C LEU A 100 10.98 -7.84 9.38
N PHE A 101 12.01 -8.66 9.21
CA PHE A 101 11.94 -10.11 9.30
C PHE A 101 12.90 -10.65 10.36
N ASP A 102 12.37 -11.52 11.22
CA ASP A 102 13.15 -12.23 12.24
C ASP A 102 14.18 -13.18 11.61
N ARG A 103 15.20 -13.54 12.39
CA ARG A 103 16.26 -14.48 11.97
C ARG A 103 15.69 -15.78 11.41
N LYS A 104 14.65 -16.34 12.03
CA LYS A 104 13.99 -17.59 11.59
C LYS A 104 13.40 -17.47 10.18
N SER A 105 12.66 -16.40 9.92
CA SER A 105 12.04 -16.12 8.61
C SER A 105 13.10 -15.97 7.51
N ARG A 106 14.23 -15.36 7.85
CA ARG A 106 15.38 -15.20 6.94
C ARG A 106 16.07 -16.53 6.65
N GLU A 107 16.20 -17.41 7.63
CA GLU A 107 16.74 -18.76 7.45
C GLU A 107 15.82 -19.62 6.57
N GLU A 108 14.50 -19.56 6.79
CA GLU A 108 13.50 -20.24 5.94
C GLU A 108 13.60 -19.78 4.49
N THR A 109 13.71 -18.47 4.27
CA THR A 109 13.95 -17.89 2.94
C THR A 109 15.23 -18.41 2.32
N ARG A 110 16.34 -18.40 3.05
CA ARG A 110 17.63 -18.90 2.53
C ARG A 110 17.55 -20.39 2.15
N LYS A 111 16.94 -21.22 2.99
CA LYS A 111 16.74 -22.65 2.72
C LYS A 111 15.91 -22.86 1.46
N PHE A 112 14.83 -22.10 1.31
CA PHE A 112 13.98 -22.17 0.12
C PHE A 112 14.73 -21.76 -1.15
N LEU A 113 15.51 -20.68 -1.11
CA LEU A 113 16.27 -20.17 -2.25
C LEU A 113 17.42 -21.11 -2.67
N GLU A 114 18.17 -21.67 -1.72
CA GLU A 114 19.35 -22.51 -1.99
C GLU A 114 18.98 -23.96 -2.30
N LYS A 115 17.97 -24.52 -1.63
CA LYS A 115 17.65 -25.96 -1.70
C LYS A 115 16.35 -26.25 -2.43
N GLY A 116 15.50 -25.26 -2.68
CA GLY A 116 14.17 -25.48 -3.26
C GLY A 116 13.23 -26.31 -2.37
N ILE A 117 13.59 -26.51 -1.09
CA ILE A 117 12.83 -27.32 -0.14
C ILE A 117 12.05 -26.40 0.79
N GLY A 118 10.74 -26.59 0.87
CA GLY A 118 9.85 -25.95 1.82
C GLY A 118 8.55 -25.46 1.19
N ASP A 119 7.54 -25.18 2.01
CA ASP A 119 6.23 -24.71 1.56
C ASP A 119 6.22 -23.22 1.19
N GLY A 120 7.32 -22.67 0.67
CA GLY A 120 7.49 -21.24 0.37
C GLY A 120 8.06 -20.40 1.52
N TYR A 121 8.21 -19.09 1.28
CA TYR A 121 8.83 -18.14 2.22
C TYR A 121 8.06 -16.81 2.30
N THR A 122 8.17 -16.10 3.43
CA THR A 122 7.41 -14.86 3.64
C THR A 122 8.16 -13.66 3.10
N ARG A 123 7.48 -12.73 2.40
CA ARG A 123 8.04 -11.48 1.87
C ARG A 123 7.06 -10.32 1.94
N LEU A 124 7.50 -9.07 1.75
CA LEU A 124 6.60 -7.91 1.67
C LEU A 124 6.09 -7.75 0.24
N SER A 125 4.78 -7.90 0.04
CA SER A 125 4.13 -7.71 -1.26
C SER A 125 4.42 -6.35 -1.91
N CYS A 126 4.71 -5.31 -1.12
CA CYS A 126 5.02 -3.99 -1.67
C CYS A 126 6.43 -3.83 -2.26
N GLN A 127 7.35 -4.74 -1.98
CA GLN A 127 8.71 -4.72 -2.53
C GLN A 127 8.94 -5.79 -3.59
N VAL A 128 8.03 -6.74 -3.72
CA VAL A 128 8.06 -7.76 -4.77
C VAL A 128 7.54 -7.15 -6.07
N ARG A 129 8.38 -7.15 -7.11
CA ARG A 129 7.96 -6.83 -8.48
C ARG A 129 7.49 -8.10 -9.19
N VAL A 130 6.43 -7.97 -9.98
CA VAL A 130 5.91 -9.08 -10.78
C VAL A 130 6.61 -9.10 -12.14
N ASP A 131 7.67 -9.89 -12.25
CA ASP A 131 8.47 -10.05 -13.48
C ASP A 131 8.29 -11.42 -14.17
N LYS A 132 7.79 -12.41 -13.43
CA LYS A 132 7.49 -13.76 -13.92
C LYS A 132 6.24 -14.35 -13.26
N ASP A 133 5.78 -15.47 -13.82
CA ASP A 133 4.68 -16.25 -13.26
C ASP A 133 5.01 -16.66 -11.82
N MET A 134 4.04 -16.51 -10.91
CA MET A 134 4.25 -16.82 -9.51
C MET A 134 3.01 -17.32 -8.79
N ASP A 135 3.25 -18.08 -7.74
CA ASP A 135 2.23 -18.61 -6.85
C ASP A 135 2.43 -18.06 -5.44
N ILE A 136 1.33 -17.59 -4.87
CA ILE A 136 1.31 -16.92 -3.57
C ILE A 136 0.25 -17.56 -2.68
N PHE A 137 0.47 -17.47 -1.38
CA PHE A 137 -0.50 -17.81 -0.37
C PHE A 137 -1.06 -16.54 0.28
N LEU A 138 -2.39 -16.43 0.29
CA LEU A 138 -3.11 -15.38 1.00
C LEU A 138 -4.11 -16.01 1.97
N PRO A 139 -4.13 -15.59 3.24
CA PRO A 139 -5.13 -16.07 4.18
C PRO A 139 -6.51 -15.60 3.74
N LYS A 140 -7.53 -16.41 4.03
CA LYS A 140 -8.91 -16.14 3.60
C LYS A 140 -9.46 -14.79 4.09
N SER A 141 -8.96 -14.29 5.22
CA SER A 141 -9.29 -12.97 5.76
C SER A 141 -8.98 -11.84 4.78
N THR A 142 -7.89 -11.95 4.01
CA THR A 142 -7.47 -10.98 2.99
C THR A 142 -8.34 -11.06 1.74
N LEU A 143 -8.88 -12.26 1.42
CA LEU A 143 -9.75 -12.48 0.26
C LEU A 143 -11.17 -11.90 0.46
N GLN A 144 -11.62 -11.78 1.70
CA GLN A 144 -13.00 -11.35 2.04
C GLN A 144 -13.15 -9.85 2.31
N VAL A 145 -12.12 -9.05 2.06
CA VAL A 145 -12.21 -7.59 2.28
C VAL A 145 -13.23 -7.00 1.32
N LYS A 146 -14.28 -6.37 1.86
CA LYS A 146 -15.34 -5.70 1.11
C LYS A 146 -15.38 -4.23 1.49
N LYS A 147 -15.69 -3.37 0.51
CA LYS A 147 -15.99 -1.96 0.77
C LYS A 147 -17.41 -1.83 1.29
N TYR A 148 -17.59 -1.10 2.38
CA TYR A 148 -18.89 -0.82 2.98
C TYR A 148 -19.10 0.69 3.10
N SER A 149 -20.32 1.13 2.84
CA SER A 149 -20.76 2.49 3.13
C SER A 149 -21.44 2.53 4.50
N ALA A 150 -21.10 3.53 5.30
CA ALA A 150 -21.67 3.73 6.63
C ALA A 150 -22.00 5.21 6.86
N ARG A 151 -23.04 5.48 7.66
CA ARG A 151 -23.44 6.83 8.06
C ARG A 151 -22.93 7.14 9.46
N VAL A 152 -22.35 8.32 9.66
CA VAL A 152 -22.03 8.81 11.00
C VAL A 152 -23.33 9.09 11.76
N ILE A 153 -23.49 8.46 12.93
CA ILE A 153 -24.65 8.65 13.81
C ILE A 153 -24.32 9.70 14.86
N ARG A 154 -23.13 9.58 15.47
CA ARG A 154 -22.72 10.38 16.61
C ARG A 154 -21.20 10.54 16.60
N LYS A 155 -20.76 11.74 16.94
CA LYS A 155 -19.39 12.05 17.31
C LYS A 155 -19.43 12.63 18.72
N SER A 156 -18.73 12.01 19.67
CA SER A 156 -18.63 12.50 21.04
C SER A 156 -17.18 12.60 21.46
N GLN A 157 -16.82 13.74 22.03
CA GLN A 157 -15.50 13.93 22.60
C GLN A 157 -15.37 13.13 23.89
N LEU A 158 -14.34 12.29 23.99
CA LEU A 158 -14.04 11.49 25.19
C LEU A 158 -12.99 12.18 26.05
N THR A 159 -11.92 12.65 25.41
CA THR A 159 -10.82 13.40 26.05
C THR A 159 -10.46 14.61 25.20
N SER A 160 -9.49 15.41 25.65
CA SER A 160 -8.94 16.53 24.88
C SER A 160 -8.45 16.11 23.48
N ASP A 161 -7.96 14.88 23.34
CA ASP A 161 -7.36 14.36 22.12
C ASP A 161 -8.07 13.14 21.48
N LYS A 162 -9.17 12.65 22.06
CA LYS A 162 -9.88 11.46 21.57
C LYS A 162 -11.36 11.72 21.36
N CYS A 163 -11.87 11.27 20.22
CA CYS A 163 -13.28 11.26 19.89
C CYS A 163 -13.77 9.82 19.69
N GLU A 164 -14.96 9.52 20.20
CA GLU A 164 -15.74 8.36 19.78
C GLU A 164 -16.55 8.76 18.54
N ILE A 165 -16.44 7.95 17.49
CA ILE A 165 -17.26 8.05 16.28
C ILE A 165 -18.10 6.79 16.20
N SER A 166 -19.41 6.95 16.18
CA SER A 166 -20.38 5.87 15.96
C SER A 166 -20.87 5.90 14.52
N LEU A 167 -20.70 4.78 13.82
CA LEU A 167 -21.07 4.58 12.41
C LEU A 167 -22.17 3.52 12.32
N ARG A 168 -23.21 3.79 11.53
CA ARG A 168 -24.22 2.80 11.13
C ARG A 168 -23.87 2.28 9.74
N PRO A 169 -23.45 1.01 9.58
CA PRO A 169 -23.26 0.43 8.25
C PRO A 169 -24.61 0.33 7.53
N LEU A 170 -24.63 0.56 6.22
CA LEU A 170 -25.85 0.44 5.40
C LEU A 170 -26.21 -1.03 5.10
N GLN A 171 -25.25 -1.94 5.27
CA GLN A 171 -25.39 -3.37 5.04
C GLN A 171 -24.94 -4.14 6.29
N LYS A 172 -25.30 -5.42 6.37
CA LYS A 172 -24.86 -6.30 7.46
C LYS A 172 -23.33 -6.38 7.48
N PHE A 173 -22.74 -5.88 8.56
CA PHE A 173 -21.29 -5.86 8.75
C PHE A 173 -20.93 -6.82 9.87
N ASN A 174 -20.29 -7.94 9.52
CA ASN A 174 -19.81 -8.93 10.48
C ASN A 174 -18.31 -8.75 10.68
N PHE A 175 -17.87 -8.69 11.93
CA PHE A 175 -16.47 -8.62 12.29
C PHE A 175 -16.20 -9.46 13.55
N LYS A 176 -14.93 -9.78 13.79
CA LYS A 176 -14.45 -10.41 15.02
C LYS A 176 -13.86 -9.34 15.94
N PRO A 177 -14.12 -9.39 17.26
CA PRO A 177 -13.49 -8.48 18.21
C PRO A 177 -11.96 -8.46 18.05
N GLY A 178 -11.36 -7.27 18.09
CA GLY A 178 -9.94 -7.07 17.83
C GLY A 178 -9.58 -6.77 16.37
N GLN A 179 -10.54 -6.85 15.44
CA GLN A 179 -10.33 -6.40 14.06
C GLN A 179 -10.32 -4.87 13.93
N TYR A 180 -9.73 -4.40 12.85
CA TYR A 180 -9.71 -3.00 12.44
C TYR A 180 -10.41 -2.83 11.09
N ILE A 181 -10.83 -1.60 10.80
CA ILE A 181 -11.33 -1.19 9.49
C ILE A 181 -10.45 -0.10 8.91
N GLN A 182 -10.47 0.06 7.60
CA GLN A 182 -9.84 1.19 6.93
C GLN A 182 -10.92 2.17 6.48
N ILE A 183 -10.78 3.43 6.90
CA ILE A 183 -11.62 4.52 6.43
C ILE A 183 -10.86 5.21 5.29
N GLY A 184 -11.49 5.27 4.12
CA GLY A 184 -11.06 6.12 3.02
C GLY A 184 -11.75 7.48 3.11
N LEU A 185 -10.98 8.56 2.99
CA LEU A 185 -11.50 9.92 2.92
C LEU A 185 -11.54 10.38 1.46
N PRO A 186 -12.68 10.94 0.98
CA PRO A 186 -12.76 11.49 -0.37
C PRO A 186 -11.74 12.61 -0.59
N GLU A 187 -11.14 12.65 -1.78
CA GLU A 187 -10.08 13.60 -2.12
C GLU A 187 -10.52 15.05 -1.92
N ASP A 188 -11.70 15.43 -2.45
CA ASP A 188 -12.25 16.79 -2.34
C ASP A 188 -12.33 17.27 -0.87
N TYR A 189 -12.70 16.36 0.04
CA TYR A 189 -12.80 16.67 1.46
C TYR A 189 -11.42 16.88 2.08
N VAL A 190 -10.44 16.03 1.73
CA VAL A 190 -9.07 16.14 2.24
C VAL A 190 -8.43 17.44 1.75
N GLU A 191 -8.58 17.78 0.47
CA GLU A 191 -8.04 19.01 -0.10
C GLU A 191 -8.60 20.25 0.62
N GLN A 192 -9.93 20.33 0.77
CA GLN A 192 -10.58 21.45 1.47
C GLN A 192 -10.14 21.54 2.94
N HIS A 193 -9.98 20.40 3.62
CA HIS A 193 -9.53 20.38 5.00
C HIS A 193 -8.09 20.87 5.15
N TYR A 194 -7.18 20.45 4.27
CA TYR A 194 -5.79 20.90 4.29
C TYR A 194 -5.64 22.36 3.85
N LYS A 195 -6.47 22.87 2.93
CA LYS A 195 -6.52 24.30 2.60
C LYS A 195 -6.89 25.16 3.81
N LYS A 196 -7.82 24.69 4.64
CA LYS A 196 -8.31 25.44 5.80
C LYS A 196 -7.45 25.29 7.05
N HIS A 197 -6.90 24.09 7.30
CA HIS A 197 -6.24 23.76 8.57
C HIS A 197 -4.78 23.31 8.42
N GLY A 198 -4.23 23.28 7.21
CA GLY A 198 -2.89 22.74 6.93
C GLY A 198 -1.77 23.44 7.70
N GLU A 199 -1.83 24.77 7.84
CA GLU A 199 -0.83 25.53 8.61
C GLU A 199 -0.86 25.20 10.09
N GLN A 200 -2.07 25.11 10.66
CA GLN A 200 -2.27 24.77 12.07
C GLN A 200 -1.78 23.35 12.38
N ILE A 201 -2.04 22.40 11.46
CA ILE A 201 -1.57 21.01 11.57
C ILE A 201 -0.05 20.96 11.49
N ASN A 202 0.56 21.68 10.53
CA ASN A 202 2.01 21.73 10.37
C ASN A 202 2.70 22.34 11.60
N CYS A 203 2.17 23.45 12.12
CA CYS A 203 2.66 24.09 13.34
C CYS A 203 2.62 23.12 14.53
N PHE A 204 1.49 22.46 14.76
CA PHE A 204 1.36 21.47 15.82
C PHE A 204 2.32 20.27 15.64
N CYS A 205 2.48 19.77 14.42
CA CYS A 205 3.44 18.70 14.13
C CYS A 205 4.87 19.11 14.49
N LYS A 206 5.29 20.32 14.12
CA LYS A 206 6.62 20.86 14.48
C LYS A 206 6.79 21.01 16.00
N GLU A 207 5.81 21.58 16.68
CA GLU A 207 5.86 21.77 18.15
C GLU A 207 5.94 20.43 18.90
N THR A 208 5.30 19.38 18.38
CA THR A 208 5.25 18.07 19.03
C THR A 208 6.26 17.07 18.48
N GLY A 209 7.15 17.49 17.58
CA GLY A 209 8.15 16.61 16.95
C GLY A 209 7.54 15.48 16.14
N LYS A 210 6.33 15.67 15.59
CA LYS A 210 5.63 14.69 14.76
C LYS A 210 5.83 14.99 13.28
N ASP A 211 5.83 13.94 12.48
CA ASP A 211 5.88 14.08 11.03
C ASP A 211 4.60 14.72 10.49
N TYR A 212 4.76 15.77 9.69
CA TYR A 212 3.68 16.37 8.94
C TYR A 212 3.46 15.59 7.64
N ILE A 213 2.24 15.10 7.43
CA ILE A 213 1.87 14.39 6.20
C ILE A 213 1.17 15.41 5.28
N PRO A 214 1.81 15.87 4.19
CA PRO A 214 1.18 16.80 3.27
C PRO A 214 0.09 16.10 2.45
N PHE A 215 -0.91 16.87 2.02
CA PHE A 215 -1.85 16.41 1.01
C PHE A 215 -1.13 16.21 -0.33
N THR A 216 -1.39 15.09 -1.00
CA THR A 216 -0.89 14.79 -2.35
C THR A 216 -2.10 14.50 -3.24
N PRO A 217 -2.36 15.31 -4.28
CA PRO A 217 -3.48 15.09 -5.20
C PRO A 217 -3.40 13.72 -5.88
N GLY A 218 -4.57 13.12 -6.16
CA GLY A 218 -4.74 11.84 -6.85
C GLY A 218 -4.54 10.60 -5.98
N ILE A 219 -4.43 10.75 -4.65
CA ILE A 219 -4.26 9.62 -3.73
C ILE A 219 -5.39 9.61 -2.69
N ASP A 220 -6.24 8.59 -2.75
CA ASP A 220 -7.21 8.29 -1.71
C ASP A 220 -6.52 8.07 -0.36
N LEU A 221 -6.85 8.88 0.64
CA LEU A 221 -6.26 8.77 1.97
C LEU A 221 -6.98 7.69 2.78
N TYR A 222 -6.35 6.53 2.94
CA TYR A 222 -6.83 5.47 3.83
C TYR A 222 -6.13 5.49 5.18
N ARG A 223 -6.89 5.32 6.27
CA ARG A 223 -6.34 5.12 7.62
C ARG A 223 -7.06 3.99 8.35
N ALA A 224 -6.28 3.18 9.05
CA ALA A 224 -6.79 2.06 9.83
C ALA A 224 -7.24 2.51 11.22
N TYR A 225 -8.40 2.03 11.67
CA TYR A 225 -8.96 2.26 12.99
C TYR A 225 -9.49 0.96 13.57
N SER A 226 -9.11 0.66 14.82
CA SER A 226 -9.60 -0.51 15.54
C SER A 226 -11.08 -0.35 15.89
N ILE A 227 -11.84 -1.44 15.79
CA ILE A 227 -13.25 -1.46 16.18
C ILE A 227 -13.33 -1.53 17.71
N ALA A 228 -14.01 -0.57 18.32
CA ALA A 228 -14.13 -0.40 19.77
C ALA A 228 -15.46 -0.95 20.34
N THR A 229 -16.16 -1.80 19.60
CA THR A 229 -17.44 -2.39 20.01
C THR A 229 -17.53 -3.85 19.63
N ILE A 230 -18.44 -4.56 20.28
CA ILE A 230 -18.74 -5.98 20.04
C ILE A 230 -20.06 -6.11 19.26
N ARG A 231 -20.86 -5.05 19.17
CA ARG A 231 -22.16 -5.09 18.50
C ARG A 231 -22.00 -4.86 16.99
N ASN A 232 -22.75 -5.60 16.19
CA ASN A 232 -22.67 -5.56 14.72
C ASN A 232 -23.56 -4.49 14.08
N ASP A 233 -24.46 -3.88 14.85
CA ASP A 233 -25.42 -2.87 14.39
C ASP A 233 -24.82 -1.46 14.29
N ILE A 234 -23.88 -1.15 15.18
CA ILE A 234 -23.21 0.15 15.27
C ILE A 234 -21.72 -0.11 15.43
N ILE A 235 -20.92 0.35 14.47
CA ILE A 235 -19.46 0.32 14.55
C ILE A 235 -19.02 1.54 15.36
N LYS A 236 -18.28 1.32 16.44
CA LYS A 236 -17.67 2.40 17.22
C LYS A 236 -16.18 2.42 16.98
N LEU A 237 -15.64 3.62 16.84
CA LEU A 237 -14.21 3.86 16.68
C LEU A 237 -13.78 4.91 17.69
N ILE A 238 -12.61 4.71 18.29
CA ILE A 238 -11.95 5.72 19.11
C ILE A 238 -10.82 6.28 18.27
N THR A 239 -11.00 7.50 17.81
CA THR A 239 -10.03 8.17 16.94
C THR A 239 -9.30 9.24 17.74
N ARG A 240 -7.98 9.24 17.68
CA ARG A 240 -7.18 10.37 18.15
C ARG A 240 -7.30 11.50 17.13
N THR A 241 -7.79 12.65 17.54
CA THR A 241 -7.81 13.84 16.68
C THR A 241 -6.41 14.40 16.61
N ALA A 242 -5.94 14.79 15.41
CA ALA A 242 -4.80 15.69 15.31
C ALA A 242 -5.23 16.99 16.00
N PRO A 243 -4.64 17.34 17.15
CA PRO A 243 -5.04 18.57 17.83
C PRO A 243 -4.62 19.75 16.96
N ILE A 244 -5.57 20.64 16.70
CA ILE A 244 -5.35 21.89 16.01
C ILE A 244 -4.84 22.85 17.08
N ASN A 245 -3.69 23.50 16.87
CA ASN A 245 -3.20 24.50 17.80
C ASN A 245 -4.15 25.73 17.75
N PRO A 246 -4.92 26.01 18.82
CA PRO A 246 -5.91 27.08 18.81
C PRO A 246 -5.28 28.48 18.77
N ARG A 247 -3.95 28.59 18.92
CA ARG A 247 -3.21 29.86 18.87
C ARG A 247 -2.94 30.33 17.45
N VAL A 248 -3.08 29.46 16.45
CA VAL A 248 -2.89 29.81 15.05
C VAL A 248 -4.26 30.16 14.46
N PRO A 249 -4.47 31.37 13.91
CA PRO A 249 -5.72 31.74 13.25
C PRO A 249 -6.02 30.81 12.06
N VAL A 250 -7.31 30.65 11.73
CA VAL A 250 -7.78 29.95 10.52
C VAL A 250 -7.87 30.94 9.37
#